data_AF-A0A399H6I2-F1
#
_entry.id   AF-A0A399H6I2-F1
#
_cell.length_a   1.000
_cell.length_b   1.000
_cell.length_c   1.000
_cell.angle_alpha   90.00
_cell.angle_beta   90.00
_cell.angle_gamma   90.00
#
_symmetry.space_group_name_H-M   'P 1'
#
loop_
_entity.id
_entity.type
_entity.pdbx_description
1 polymer ?
#
loop_
_entity_poly.entity_id
_entity_poly.type
_entity_poly.pdbx_seq_one_letter_code
_entity_poly.pdbx_strand_id
1 'polypeptide(L)'
;MTGPDGLSFRRRPCPVGAVRFLRAASPGTADRFLITALDLDGRVVGRLDYRLCHVCRTGYVDAITITGPWQGYGLGREALTLMLGHAVAYRWFTSRRSLPGRRFFATMSEETGVTFERRGLRCAHLR
;
A
#
# COMPACT_ATOMS: atom_id res chain seq x y z
N MET A 1 25.52 -17.14 41.85
CA MET A 1 25.86 -15.82 41.27
C MET A 1 26.50 -16.05 39.91
N THR A 2 25.71 -16.05 38.82
CA THR A 2 26.10 -15.65 37.44
C THR A 2 24.87 -15.76 36.52
N GLY A 3 24.31 -14.62 36.10
CA GLY A 3 23.72 -14.48 34.76
C GLY A 3 24.87 -14.28 33.75
N PRO A 4 24.65 -14.38 32.42
CA PRO A 4 23.72 -13.56 31.64
C PRO A 4 22.90 -14.46 30.67
N ASP A 5 21.83 -14.05 29.97
CA ASP A 5 21.80 -13.16 28.82
C ASP A 5 20.34 -12.74 28.58
N GLY A 6 20.00 -11.59 29.14
CA GLY A 6 18.76 -10.91 28.79
C GLY A 6 18.89 -10.31 27.39
N LEU A 7 18.66 -11.12 26.36
CA LEU A 7 18.30 -10.64 25.01
C LEU A 7 17.03 -9.83 25.14
N SER A 8 17.22 -8.56 25.49
CA SER A 8 16.18 -7.56 25.55
C SER A 8 15.69 -7.36 24.13
N PHE A 9 14.65 -8.11 23.76
CA PHE A 9 13.76 -7.75 22.65
C PHE A 9 13.17 -6.40 23.01
N ARG A 10 13.90 -5.32 22.73
CA ARG A 10 13.33 -3.98 22.68
C ARG A 10 12.29 -4.06 21.58
N ARG A 11 11.04 -4.31 21.97
CA ARG A 11 9.88 -4.06 21.12
C ARG A 11 10.02 -2.60 20.72
N ARG A 12 10.50 -2.34 19.51
CA ARG A 12 10.47 -0.98 18.96
C ARG A 12 9.00 -0.58 18.99
N PRO A 13 8.65 0.51 19.67
CA PRO A 13 7.29 1.03 19.62
C PRO A 13 6.92 1.17 18.15
N CYS A 14 5.76 0.65 17.78
CA CYS A 14 5.27 0.71 16.42
C CYS A 14 5.15 2.20 16.02
N PRO A 15 5.92 2.70 15.05
CA PRO A 15 5.91 4.12 14.72
C PRO A 15 4.72 4.49 13.82
N VAL A 16 3.75 3.60 13.60
CA VAL A 16 2.61 3.85 12.70
C VAL A 16 1.76 5.04 13.16
N GLY A 17 1.55 5.20 14.47
CA GLY A 17 0.88 6.39 15.02
C GLY A 17 1.67 7.69 14.82
N ALA A 18 2.93 7.59 14.42
CA ALA A 18 3.84 8.68 14.12
C ALA A 18 4.06 8.85 12.60
N VAL A 19 3.28 8.16 11.75
CA VAL A 19 3.34 8.28 10.29
C VAL A 19 2.11 9.02 9.78
N ARG A 20 2.34 10.00 8.91
CA ARG A 20 1.29 10.76 8.21
C ARG A 20 1.16 10.27 6.78
N PHE A 21 -0.07 10.11 6.30
CA PHE A 21 -0.34 9.77 4.91
C PHE A 21 -0.84 10.98 4.15
N LEU A 22 -0.18 11.31 3.04
CA LEU A 22 -0.59 12.37 2.13
C LEU A 22 -0.98 11.75 0.79
N ARG A 23 -2.07 12.22 0.19
CA ARG A 23 -2.50 11.81 -1.15
C ARG A 23 -2.36 12.98 -2.12
N ALA A 24 -1.67 12.74 -3.23
CA ALA A 24 -1.63 13.63 -4.38
C ALA A 24 -2.35 13.00 -5.57
N ALA A 25 -2.95 13.84 -6.42
CA ALA A 25 -3.63 13.43 -7.65
C ALA A 25 -3.01 14.15 -8.84
N SER A 26 -2.84 13.43 -9.94
CA SER A 26 -2.44 13.95 -11.24
C SER A 26 -3.50 13.55 -12.26
N PRO A 27 -4.40 14.48 -12.65
CA PRO A 27 -5.53 14.16 -13.52
C PRO A 27 -5.08 13.80 -14.94
N GLY A 28 -5.87 12.96 -15.61
CA GLY A 28 -5.63 12.56 -17.00
C GLY A 28 -6.69 11.61 -17.52
N THR A 29 -6.40 10.88 -18.61
CA THR A 29 -7.32 9.87 -19.15
C THR A 29 -7.62 8.75 -18.16
N ALA A 30 -6.63 8.43 -17.32
CA ALA A 30 -6.80 7.74 -16.06
C ALA A 30 -6.05 8.53 -15.00
N ASP A 31 -6.78 9.02 -14.01
CA ASP A 31 -6.23 9.80 -12.92
C ASP A 31 -5.20 8.97 -12.16
N ARG A 32 -4.03 9.55 -11.94
CA ARG A 32 -2.95 8.93 -11.17
C ARG A 32 -2.96 9.48 -9.77
N PHE A 33 -2.72 8.61 -8.81
CA PHE A 33 -2.69 8.97 -7.41
C PHE A 33 -1.45 8.38 -6.75
N LEU A 34 -0.87 9.16 -5.86
CA LEU A 34 0.24 8.76 -5.01
C LEU A 34 -0.16 8.98 -3.55
N ILE A 35 -0.14 7.91 -2.76
CA ILE A 35 -0.18 8.00 -1.30
C ILE A 35 1.26 7.90 -0.79
N THR A 36 1.71 8.94 -0.09
CA THR A 36 3.04 9.00 0.53
C THR A 36 2.90 8.88 2.04
N ALA A 37 3.64 7.94 2.62
CA ALA A 37 3.80 7.80 4.06
C ALA A 37 5.05 8.58 4.52
N LEU A 38 4.88 9.48 5.48
CA LEU A 38 5.91 10.36 6.02
C LEU A 38 6.13 10.10 7.51
N ASP A 39 7.37 10.03 7.97
CA ASP A 39 7.67 10.06 9.41
C ASP A 39 7.43 11.46 10.02
N LEU A 40 7.65 11.59 11.33
CA LEU A 40 7.48 12.88 12.04
C LEU A 40 8.41 13.99 11.53
N ASP A 41 9.56 13.61 10.97
CA ASP A 41 10.54 14.54 10.40
C ASP A 41 10.22 14.86 8.92
N GLY A 42 9.09 14.38 8.40
CA GLY A 42 8.65 14.61 7.03
C GLY A 42 9.42 13.79 5.99
N ARG A 43 10.17 12.76 6.39
CA ARG A 43 10.90 11.89 5.48
C ARG A 43 9.97 10.83 4.91
N VAL A 44 10.12 10.54 3.61
CA VAL A 44 9.34 9.50 2.94
C VAL A 44 9.79 8.13 3.43
N VAL A 45 8.86 7.40 4.04
CA VAL A 45 9.07 6.03 4.54
C VAL A 45 8.33 4.98 3.72
N GLY A 46 7.38 5.41 2.89
CA GLY A 46 6.65 4.55 1.97
C GLY A 46 5.85 5.30 0.92
N ARG A 47 5.49 4.59 -0.16
CA ARG A 47 4.68 5.09 -1.27
C ARG A 47 3.75 4.00 -1.81
N LEU A 48 2.56 4.42 -2.24
CA LEU A 48 1.62 3.62 -3.00
C LEU A 48 1.16 4.42 -4.22
N ASP A 49 1.44 3.90 -5.40
CA ASP A 49 1.06 4.46 -6.69
C ASP A 49 -0.11 3.67 -7.29
N TYR A 50 -1.17 4.37 -7.67
CA TYR A 50 -2.33 3.75 -8.30
C TYR A 50 -2.98 4.66 -9.34
N ARG A 51 -3.80 4.05 -10.20
CA ARG A 51 -4.57 4.72 -11.24
C ARG A 51 -6.04 4.37 -11.13
N LEU A 52 -6.91 5.33 -11.43
CA LEU A 52 -8.34 5.12 -11.52
C LEU A 52 -8.84 5.47 -12.92
N CYS A 53 -9.71 4.62 -13.46
CA CYS A 53 -10.55 4.96 -14.59
C CYS A 53 -11.98 5.10 -14.08
N HIS A 54 -12.47 6.34 -14.02
CA HIS A 54 -13.82 6.63 -13.55
C HIS A 54 -14.90 6.09 -14.49
N VAL A 55 -14.62 6.07 -15.81
CA VAL A 55 -15.53 5.55 -16.85
C VAL A 55 -15.78 4.05 -16.66
N CYS A 56 -14.72 3.25 -16.46
CA CYS A 56 -14.84 1.80 -16.32
C CYS A 56 -15.00 1.34 -14.87
N ARG A 57 -14.91 2.25 -13.89
CA ARG A 57 -14.90 1.94 -12.46
C ARG A 57 -13.83 0.92 -12.09
N THR A 58 -12.64 1.06 -12.68
CA THR A 58 -11.49 0.17 -12.48
C THR A 58 -10.32 0.91 -11.85
N GLY A 59 -9.64 0.23 -10.91
CA GLY A 59 -8.43 0.71 -10.26
C GLY A 59 -7.24 -0.20 -10.55
N TYR A 60 -6.05 0.38 -10.71
CA TYR A 60 -4.82 -0.36 -10.91
C TYR A 60 -3.75 0.09 -9.90
N VAL A 61 -3.24 -0.84 -9.10
CA VAL A 61 -2.09 -0.60 -8.24
C VAL A 61 -0.81 -0.83 -9.03
N ASP A 62 -0.06 0.25 -9.28
CA ASP A 62 1.19 0.22 -10.02
C ASP A 62 2.32 -0.31 -9.14
N ALA A 63 2.51 0.31 -7.98
CA ALA A 63 3.58 -0.02 -7.06
C ALA A 63 3.20 0.27 -5.60
N ILE A 64 3.76 -0.54 -4.70
CA ILE A 64 3.78 -0.27 -3.26
C ILE A 64 5.21 -0.47 -2.81
N THR A 65 5.79 0.53 -2.15
CA THR A 65 7.16 0.48 -1.64
C THR A 65 7.20 1.01 -0.22
N ILE A 66 7.80 0.25 0.69
CA ILE A 66 8.06 0.66 2.07
C ILE A 66 9.54 0.50 2.31
N THR A 67 10.18 1.53 2.84
CA THR A 67 11.61 1.50 3.17
C THR A 67 11.89 0.41 4.22
N GLY A 68 13.02 -0.29 4.09
CA GLY A 68 13.35 -1.48 4.87
C GLY A 68 13.10 -1.36 6.38
N PRO A 69 13.61 -0.30 7.05
CA PRO A 69 13.41 -0.11 8.49
C PRO A 69 11.95 0.05 8.93
N TRP A 70 11.04 0.32 8.00
CA TRP A 70 9.62 0.57 8.21
C TRP A 70 8.72 -0.58 7.70
N GLN A 71 9.31 -1.63 7.14
CA GLN A 71 8.57 -2.84 6.77
C GLN A 71 8.11 -3.60 8.02
N GLY A 72 7.01 -4.35 7.90
CA GLY A 72 6.45 -5.14 9.00
C GLY A 72 5.56 -4.36 9.98
N TYR A 73 5.55 -3.02 9.92
CA TYR A 73 4.66 -2.20 10.75
C TYR A 73 3.26 -1.97 10.16
N GLY A 74 2.92 -2.57 9.01
CA GLY A 74 1.58 -2.43 8.43
C GLY A 74 1.33 -1.14 7.64
N LEU A 75 2.36 -0.33 7.35
CA LEU A 75 2.19 0.90 6.55
C LEU A 75 1.61 0.64 5.15
N GLY A 76 2.00 -0.47 4.51
CA GLY A 76 1.45 -0.85 3.21
C GLY A 76 -0.03 -1.20 3.28
N ARG A 77 -0.46 -1.84 4.38
CA ARG A 77 -1.86 -2.15 4.66
C ARG A 77 -2.66 -0.87 4.83
N GLU A 78 -2.18 0.06 5.67
CA GLU A 78 -2.85 1.34 5.91
C GLU A 78 -3.00 2.16 4.62
N ALA A 79 -1.93 2.31 3.84
CA ALA A 79 -1.97 3.00 2.55
C ALA A 79 -3.00 2.37 1.59
N LEU A 80 -3.08 1.03 1.57
CA LEU A 80 -4.01 0.31 0.72
C LEU A 80 -5.46 0.48 1.19
N THR A 81 -5.72 0.46 2.50
CA THR A 81 -7.05 0.74 3.06
C THR A 81 -7.52 2.15 2.72
N LEU A 82 -6.63 3.15 2.82
CA LEU A 82 -6.92 4.53 2.41
C LEU A 82 -7.25 4.63 0.91
N MET A 83 -6.52 3.89 0.07
CA MET A 83 -6.80 3.80 -1.36
C MET A 83 -8.18 3.16 -1.64
N LEU A 84 -8.53 2.07 -0.96
CA LEU A 84 -9.82 1.40 -1.13
C LEU A 84 -10.99 2.29 -0.68
N GLY A 85 -10.84 3.00 0.44
CA GLY A 85 -11.83 3.96 0.91
C GLY A 85 -12.05 5.14 -0.05
N HIS A 86 -11.05 5.47 -0.86
CA HIS A 86 -11.19 6.51 -1.88
C HIS A 86 -12.08 6.09 -3.06
N ALA A 87 -12.00 4.83 -3.47
CA ALA A 87 -12.67 4.32 -4.66
C ALA A 87 -13.46 3.04 -4.32
N VAL A 88 -14.50 3.24 -3.51
CA VAL A 88 -15.42 2.18 -3.09
C VAL A 88 -16.13 1.60 -4.31
N ALA A 89 -16.28 0.28 -4.32
CA ALA A 89 -16.91 -0.49 -5.39
C ALA A 89 -16.17 -0.43 -6.76
N TYR A 90 -14.90 -0.08 -6.78
CA TYR A 90 -14.06 -0.25 -7.97
C TYR A 90 -13.56 -1.69 -8.07
N ARG A 91 -13.41 -2.18 -9.29
CA ARG A 91 -12.69 -3.43 -9.55
C ARG A 91 -11.19 -3.17 -9.55
N TRP A 92 -10.44 -3.94 -8.76
CA TRP A 92 -9.02 -3.68 -8.53
C TRP A 92 -8.11 -4.69 -9.19
N PHE A 93 -7.06 -4.16 -9.81
CA PHE A 93 -6.00 -4.93 -10.46
C PHE A 93 -4.64 -4.53 -9.91
N THR A 94 -3.67 -5.44 -9.95
CA THR A 94 -2.32 -5.18 -9.43
C THR A 94 -1.24 -5.83 -10.31
N SER A 95 -0.02 -5.28 -10.24
CA SER A 95 1.14 -5.76 -11.01
C SER A 95 1.71 -7.09 -10.53
N ARG A 96 1.47 -7.52 -9.27
CA ARG A 96 1.91 -8.79 -8.64
C ARG A 96 3.31 -9.32 -9.06
N ARG A 97 4.26 -8.41 -9.34
CA ARG A 97 5.53 -8.78 -10.00
C ARG A 97 6.47 -9.59 -9.12
N SER A 98 6.35 -9.48 -7.79
CA SER A 98 7.21 -10.18 -6.82
C SER A 98 6.43 -11.17 -5.94
N LEU A 99 7.11 -12.21 -5.43
CA LEU A 99 6.51 -13.15 -4.48
C LEU A 99 6.03 -12.46 -3.18
N PRO A 100 6.81 -11.54 -2.56
CA PRO A 100 6.31 -10.75 -1.43
C PRO A 100 5.05 -9.95 -1.78
N GLY A 101 5.01 -9.31 -2.95
CA GLY A 101 3.82 -8.59 -3.41
C GLY A 101 2.61 -9.51 -3.57
N ARG A 102 2.79 -10.73 -4.11
CA ARG A 102 1.70 -11.70 -4.22
C ARG A 102 1.11 -12.09 -2.87
N ARG A 103 1.96 -12.38 -1.88
CA ARG A 103 1.51 -12.71 -0.52
C ARG A 103 0.79 -11.54 0.12
N PHE A 104 1.36 -10.34 0.00
CA PHE A 104 0.73 -9.11 0.51
C PHE A 104 -0.69 -8.90 -0.04
N PHE A 105 -0.88 -8.95 -1.37
CA PHE A 105 -2.22 -8.77 -1.95
C PHE A 105 -3.19 -9.92 -1.65
N ALA A 106 -2.69 -11.14 -1.40
CA ALA A 106 -3.54 -12.24 -0.94
C ALA A 106 -4.09 -11.95 0.46
N THR A 107 -3.21 -11.61 1.41
CA THR A 107 -3.61 -11.21 2.77
C THR A 107 -4.56 -10.01 2.75
N MET A 108 -4.29 -8.99 1.93
CA MET A 108 -5.21 -7.85 1.82
C MET A 108 -6.56 -8.23 1.22
N SER A 109 -6.62 -9.22 0.34
CA SER A 109 -7.91 -9.71 -0.19
C SER A 109 -8.74 -10.38 0.91
N GLU A 110 -8.09 -11.19 1.75
CA GLU A 110 -8.73 -11.85 2.90
C GLU A 110 -9.22 -10.82 3.94
N GLU A 111 -8.40 -9.81 4.24
CA GLU A 111 -8.74 -8.81 5.26
C GLU A 111 -9.82 -7.81 4.82
N THR A 112 -9.83 -7.42 3.55
CA THR A 112 -10.72 -6.34 3.05
C THR A 112 -11.93 -6.88 2.28
N GLY A 113 -11.95 -8.17 1.94
CA GLY A 113 -12.94 -8.75 1.04
C GLY A 113 -12.81 -8.28 -0.42
N VAL A 114 -11.83 -7.44 -0.74
CA VAL A 114 -11.62 -6.93 -2.10
C VAL A 114 -10.72 -7.89 -2.88
N THR A 115 -11.24 -8.42 -3.99
CA THR A 115 -10.45 -9.25 -4.90
C THR A 115 -9.51 -8.39 -5.74
N PHE A 116 -8.20 -8.60 -5.59
CA PHE A 116 -7.18 -7.93 -6.40
C PHE A 116 -6.81 -8.73 -7.65
N GLU A 117 -7.55 -8.62 -8.74
CA GLU A 117 -7.34 -9.45 -9.95
C GLU A 117 -5.92 -9.31 -10.53
N ARG A 118 -5.32 -10.45 -10.93
CA ARG A 118 -4.04 -10.44 -11.68
C ARG A 118 -4.33 -9.90 -13.07
N ARG A 119 -3.66 -8.81 -13.45
CA ARG A 119 -3.53 -8.23 -14.81
C ARG A 119 -4.39 -8.93 -15.88
N GLY A 120 -5.72 -8.88 -15.72
CA GLY A 120 -6.68 -9.15 -16.78
C GLY A 120 -6.61 -7.99 -17.76
N LEU A 121 -7.39 -8.04 -18.84
CA LEU A 121 -7.49 -6.95 -19.80
C LEU A 121 -7.78 -5.64 -19.05
N ARG A 122 -6.74 -4.84 -18.78
CA ARG A 122 -6.89 -3.49 -18.26
C ARG A 122 -7.77 -2.76 -19.27
N CYS A 123 -8.71 -1.95 -18.80
CA CYS A 123 -9.44 -1.09 -19.72
C CYS A 123 -8.43 -0.24 -20.51
N ALA A 124 -8.76 0.08 -21.76
CA ALA A 124 -7.86 0.84 -22.63
C ALA A 124 -7.44 2.20 -22.03
N HIS A 125 -8.28 2.75 -21.14
CA HIS A 125 -8.01 3.99 -20.40
C HIS A 125 -6.91 3.87 -19.34
N LEU A 126 -6.64 2.67 -18.80
CA LEU A 126 -5.58 2.41 -17.82
C LEU A 126 -4.25 1.95 -18.46
N ARG A 127 -4.07 2.17 -19.76
CA ARG A 127 -2.78 1.93 -20.43
C ARG A 127 -1.76 2.94 -19.93
#